data_AF-A0A6V8P7X6-F1
#
_entry.id   AF-A0A6V8P7X6-F1
#
_cell.length_a   1.000
_cell.length_b   1.000
_cell.length_c   1.000
_cell.angle_alpha   90.00
_cell.angle_beta   90.00
_cell.angle_gamma   90.00
#
_symmetry.space_group_name_H-M   'P 1'
#
loop_
_entity.id
_entity.type
_entity.pdbx_description
1 polymer ?
#
loop_
_entity_poly.entity_id
_entity_poly.type
_entity_poly.pdbx_seq_one_letter_code
_entity_poly.pdbx_strand_id
1 'polypeptide(L)'
;FAESALLHFQQNNVNINDFCAGACLASAKNYLVKVVRNRPLGEKVAFQGAVAFNRGMVGAFETLLDRLIIVPPYPHLTGAIGAAQVWGQVLHYHFSCFSSTLLTALLTVV
;
A
#
# COMPACT_ATOMS: atom_id res chain seq x y z
N PHE A 1 -20.58 1.32 8.08
CA PHE A 1 -20.77 1.65 6.65
C PHE A 1 -21.17 0.42 5.83
N ALA A 2 -20.54 -0.76 6.04
CA ALA A 2 -20.87 -1.97 5.27
C ALA A 2 -22.27 -2.53 5.57
N GLU A 3 -22.69 -2.54 6.83
CA GLU A 3 -23.96 -3.15 7.27
C GLU A 3 -25.20 -2.45 6.69
N SER A 4 -25.25 -1.11 6.75
CA SER A 4 -26.38 -0.34 6.20
C SER A 4 -26.49 -0.44 4.68
N ALA A 5 -25.36 -0.52 3.97
CA ALA A 5 -25.35 -0.74 2.53
C ALA A 5 -25.91 -2.13 2.18
N LEU A 6 -25.50 -3.16 2.93
CA LEU A 6 -25.99 -4.53 2.74
C LEU A 6 -27.51 -4.60 2.85
N LEU A 7 -28.09 -4.01 3.89
CA LEU A 7 -29.55 -3.98 4.09
C LEU A 7 -30.28 -3.30 2.91
N HIS A 8 -29.75 -2.19 2.41
CA HIS A 8 -30.32 -1.49 1.26
C HIS A 8 -30.28 -2.37 -0.02
N PHE A 9 -29.20 -3.10 -0.26
CA PHE A 9 -29.10 -3.99 -1.43
C PHE A 9 -29.98 -5.23 -1.30
N GLN A 10 -30.15 -5.76 -0.08
CA GLN A 10 -31.08 -6.86 0.18
C GLN A 10 -32.54 -6.46 -0.06
N GLN A 11 -32.94 -5.27 0.37
CA GLN A 11 -34.30 -4.74 0.13
C GLN A 11 -34.62 -4.61 -1.37
N ASN A 12 -33.59 -4.35 -2.19
CA ASN A 12 -33.71 -4.20 -3.64
C ASN A 12 -33.52 -5.52 -4.41
N ASN A 13 -33.45 -6.68 -3.71
CA ASN A 13 -33.24 -8.00 -4.31
C ASN A 13 -32.02 -8.07 -5.27
N VAL A 14 -30.95 -7.33 -4.96
CA VAL A 14 -29.73 -7.35 -5.77
C VAL A 14 -28.95 -8.63 -5.53
N ASN A 15 -28.35 -9.19 -6.59
CA ASN A 15 -27.52 -10.39 -6.48
C ASN A 15 -26.31 -10.12 -5.57
N ILE A 16 -25.93 -11.12 -4.77
CA ILE A 16 -24.77 -11.04 -3.88
C ILE A 16 -23.47 -10.73 -4.64
N ASN A 17 -23.34 -11.24 -5.87
CA ASN A 17 -22.16 -10.99 -6.71
C ASN A 17 -22.05 -9.51 -7.09
N ASP A 18 -23.17 -8.90 -7.47
CA ASP A 18 -23.23 -7.48 -7.83
C ASP A 18 -23.00 -6.59 -6.60
N PHE A 19 -23.51 -7.00 -5.43
CA PHE A 19 -23.22 -6.33 -4.17
C PHE A 19 -21.72 -6.36 -3.83
N CYS A 20 -21.08 -7.53 -3.91
CA CYS A 20 -19.65 -7.67 -3.65
C CYS A 20 -18.81 -6.84 -4.62
N ALA A 21 -19.15 -6.84 -5.92
CA ALA A 21 -18.48 -6.02 -6.93
C ALA A 21 -18.66 -4.52 -6.65
N GLY A 22 -19.88 -4.09 -6.35
CA GLY A 22 -20.22 -2.72 -5.99
C GLY A 22 -19.48 -2.26 -4.73
N ALA A 23 -19.37 -3.11 -3.72
CA ALA A 23 -18.64 -2.82 -2.48
C ALA A 23 -17.12 -2.66 -2.73
N CYS A 24 -16.53 -3.49 -3.59
CA CYS A 24 -15.12 -3.37 -3.98
C CYS A 24 -14.88 -2.06 -4.75
N LEU A 25 -15.71 -1.76 -5.74
CA LEU A 25 -15.64 -0.51 -6.52
C LEU A 25 -15.82 0.73 -5.65
N ALA A 26 -16.80 0.72 -4.74
CA ALA A 26 -17.03 1.83 -3.82
C ALA A 26 -15.82 2.04 -2.89
N SER A 27 -15.24 0.95 -2.37
CA SER A 27 -14.05 1.00 -1.52
C SER A 27 -12.83 1.56 -2.26
N ALA A 28 -12.58 1.07 -3.48
CA ALA A 28 -11.49 1.54 -4.32
C ALA A 28 -11.65 3.02 -4.71
N LYS A 29 -12.85 3.43 -5.13
CA LYS A 29 -13.16 4.83 -5.46
C LYS A 29 -12.95 5.75 -4.27
N ASN A 30 -13.41 5.33 -3.09
CA ASN A 30 -13.20 6.07 -1.85
C ASN A 30 -11.71 6.25 -1.53
N TYR A 31 -10.89 5.21 -1.75
CA TYR A 31 -9.45 5.29 -1.54
C TYR A 31 -8.80 6.31 -2.47
N LEU A 32 -9.13 6.28 -3.77
CA LEU A 32 -8.60 7.24 -4.75
C LEU A 32 -8.97 8.68 -4.37
N VAL A 33 -10.23 8.94 -4.01
CA VAL A 33 -10.70 10.28 -3.66
C VAL A 33 -10.10 10.79 -2.35
N LYS A 34 -9.99 9.95 -1.31
CA LYS A 34 -9.58 10.41 0.03
C LYS A 34 -8.09 10.34 0.27
N VAL A 35 -7.41 9.33 -0.26
CA VAL A 35 -6.00 9.04 0.02
C VAL A 35 -5.09 9.56 -1.09
N VAL A 36 -5.39 9.21 -2.36
CA VAL A 36 -4.58 9.66 -3.50
C VAL A 36 -4.83 11.14 -3.80
N ARG A 37 -6.10 11.56 -3.78
CA ARG A 37 -6.54 12.94 -4.08
C ARG A 37 -6.01 13.39 -5.44
N ASN A 38 -5.24 14.47 -5.48
CA ASN A 38 -4.72 15.08 -6.70
C ASN A 38 -3.24 14.73 -6.96
N ARG A 39 -2.72 13.66 -6.34
CA ARG A 39 -1.33 13.24 -6.55
C ARG A 39 -1.20 12.56 -7.92
N PRO A 40 -0.16 12.86 -8.71
CA PRO A 40 0.07 12.18 -9.97
C PRO A 40 0.33 10.70 -9.72
N LEU A 41 -0.43 9.84 -10.39
CA LEU A 41 -0.22 8.39 -10.36
C LEU A 41 0.77 8.02 -11.47
N GLY A 42 1.87 7.40 -11.07
CA GLY A 42 2.89 6.88 -12.01
C GLY A 42 2.33 5.81 -12.94
N GLU A 43 3.10 5.49 -13.98
CA GLU A 43 2.73 4.52 -15.03
C GLU A 43 2.51 3.11 -14.46
N LYS A 44 3.31 2.71 -13.46
CA LYS A 44 3.22 1.39 -12.81
C LYS A 44 2.64 1.54 -11.42
N VAL A 45 1.52 0.86 -11.16
CA VAL A 45 0.86 0.83 -9.86
C VAL A 45 1.01 -0.55 -9.26
N ALA A 46 1.68 -0.63 -8.11
CA ALA A 46 1.79 -1.86 -7.34
C ALA A 46 0.80 -1.84 -6.18
N PHE A 47 0.05 -2.93 -5.99
CA PHE A 47 -0.90 -3.05 -4.89
C PHE A 47 -0.34 -3.96 -3.81
N GLN A 48 -0.28 -3.44 -2.58
CA GLN A 48 0.43 -4.05 -1.46
C GLN A 48 -0.48 -4.13 -0.23
N GLY A 49 -0.14 -5.04 0.69
CA GLY A 49 -0.91 -5.34 1.89
C GLY A 49 -1.79 -6.58 1.74
N ALA A 50 -2.43 -6.99 2.84
CA ALA A 50 -3.26 -8.21 2.88
C ALA A 50 -4.46 -8.16 1.92
N VAL A 51 -4.99 -6.96 1.64
CA VAL A 51 -6.13 -6.75 0.73
C VAL A 51 -5.75 -7.07 -0.72
N ALA A 52 -4.46 -7.11 -1.07
CA ALA A 52 -4.00 -7.45 -2.42
C ALA A 52 -4.29 -8.90 -2.82
N PHE A 53 -4.59 -9.78 -1.86
CA PHE A 53 -5.09 -11.12 -2.15
C PHE A 53 -6.54 -11.13 -2.67
N ASN A 54 -7.30 -10.06 -2.43
CA ASN A 54 -8.66 -9.94 -2.93
C ASN A 54 -8.63 -9.50 -4.40
N ARG A 55 -8.86 -10.47 -5.30
CA ARG A 55 -8.93 -10.25 -6.75
C ARG A 55 -10.02 -9.26 -7.15
N GLY A 56 -11.13 -9.19 -6.42
CA GLY A 56 -12.20 -8.23 -6.66
C GLY A 56 -11.75 -6.78 -6.38
N MET A 57 -10.93 -6.57 -5.35
CA MET A 57 -10.33 -5.26 -5.10
C MET A 57 -9.29 -4.89 -6.15
N VAL A 58 -8.46 -5.84 -6.58
CA VAL A 58 -7.49 -5.61 -7.67
C VAL A 58 -8.22 -5.20 -8.95
N GLY A 59 -9.21 -5.98 -9.38
CA GLY A 59 -10.00 -5.67 -10.58
C GLY A 59 -10.78 -4.36 -10.46
N ALA A 60 -11.28 -4.01 -9.27
CA ALA A 60 -11.94 -2.73 -9.03
C ALA A 60 -10.98 -1.54 -9.24
N PHE A 61 -9.74 -1.64 -8.76
CA PHE A 61 -8.75 -0.60 -8.99
C PHE A 61 -8.28 -0.56 -10.46
N GLU A 62 -8.13 -1.71 -11.12
CA GLU A 62 -7.80 -1.77 -12.56
C GLU A 62 -8.88 -1.08 -13.40
N THR A 63 -10.16 -1.32 -13.08
CA THR A 63 -11.32 -0.69 -13.74
C THR A 63 -11.35 0.82 -13.54
N LEU A 64 -11.02 1.30 -12.33
CA LEU A 64 -11.06 2.73 -12.01
C LEU A 64 -9.86 3.53 -12.54
N LEU A 65 -8.69 2.87 -12.62
CA LEU A 65 -7.44 3.50 -13.06
C LEU A 65 -7.16 3.31 -14.55
N ASP A 66 -7.89 2.40 -15.21
CA ASP A 66 -7.67 1.97 -16.59
C ASP A 66 -6.21 1.53 -16.84
N ARG A 67 -5.64 0.83 -15.85
CA ARG A 67 -4.23 0.41 -15.81
C ARG A 67 -4.11 -0.95 -15.13
N LEU A 68 -3.15 -1.75 -15.56
CA LEU A 68 -2.81 -3.02 -14.93
C LEU A 68 -2.18 -2.81 -13.55
N ILE A 69 -2.62 -3.60 -12.58
CA ILE A 69 -2.09 -3.55 -11.22
C ILE A 69 -1.14 -4.70 -10.97
N ILE A 70 0.07 -4.35 -10.53
CA ILE A 70 1.12 -5.30 -10.23
C ILE A 70 0.96 -5.75 -8.78
N VAL A 71 0.65 -7.03 -8.57
CA VAL A 71 0.61 -7.63 -7.24
C VAL A 71 1.90 -8.44 -7.03
N PRO A 72 2.76 -8.06 -6.06
CA PRO A 72 3.95 -8.85 -5.75
C PRO A 72 3.58 -10.22 -5.16
N PRO A 73 4.45 -11.24 -5.23
CA PRO A 73 4.13 -12.60 -4.78
C PRO A 73 3.80 -12.70 -3.29
N TYR A 74 4.40 -11.84 -2.45
CA TYR A 74 4.17 -11.79 -1.00
C TYR A 74 3.72 -10.39 -0.55
N PRO A 75 2.49 -9.97 -0.87
CA PRO A 75 2.05 -8.58 -0.67
C PRO A 75 1.84 -8.22 0.80
N HIS A 76 1.64 -9.20 1.68
CA HIS A 76 1.50 -9.01 3.13
C HIS A 76 2.85 -8.79 3.84
N LEU A 77 3.97 -9.22 3.25
CA LEU A 77 5.30 -9.09 3.84
C LEU A 77 6.01 -7.79 3.43
N THR A 78 5.49 -7.05 2.44
CA THR A 78 6.16 -5.85 1.93
C THR A 78 6.40 -4.80 3.02
N GLY A 79 5.47 -4.67 3.98
CA GLY A 79 5.64 -3.78 5.13
C GLY A 79 6.77 -4.21 6.07
N ALA A 80 6.91 -5.51 6.34
CA ALA A 80 7.96 -6.04 7.21
C ALA A 80 9.35 -5.90 6.54
N ILE A 81 9.43 -6.17 5.23
CA ILE A 81 10.65 -5.99 4.44
C ILE A 81 11.06 -4.51 4.44
N GLY A 82 10.11 -3.60 4.22
CA GLY A 82 10.36 -2.16 4.25
C GLY A 82 10.91 -1.71 5.61
N ALA A 83 10.33 -2.19 6.72
CA ALA A 83 10.82 -1.88 8.06
C ALA A 83 12.25 -2.39 8.26
N ALA A 84 12.53 -3.66 7.93
CA ALA A 84 13.87 -4.24 8.05
C ALA A 84 14.92 -3.48 7.23
N GLN A 85 14.56 -3.04 6.02
CA GLN A 85 15.44 -2.28 5.15
C GLN A 85 15.76 -0.88 5.70
N VAL A 86 14.77 -0.19 6.27
CA VAL A 86 14.98 1.11 6.93
C VAL A 86 15.92 0.95 8.14
N TRP A 87 15.72 -0.07 8.97
CA TRP A 87 16.62 -0.34 10.10
C TRP A 87 18.05 -0.65 9.65
N GLY A 88 18.22 -1.45 8.60
CA GLY A 88 19.53 -1.74 8.02
C GLY A 88 20.27 -0.49 7.52
N GLN A 89 19.54 0.45 6.89
CA GLN A 89 20.11 1.73 6.48
C GLN A 89 20.57 2.58 7.66
N VAL A 90 19.76 2.65 8.73
CA VAL A 90 20.12 3.38 9.96
C VAL A 90 21.41 2.83 10.58
N LEU A 91 21.56 1.50 10.64
CA LEU A 91 22.79 0.87 11.14
C LEU A 91 24.01 1.21 10.27
N HIS A 92 23.86 1.18 8.94
CA HIS A 92 24.92 1.59 8.01
C HIS A 92 25.32 3.06 8.17
N TYR A 93 24.34 3.97 8.33
CA TYR A 93 24.60 5.38 8.61
C TYR A 93 25.29 5.58 9.96
N HIS A 94 24.89 4.85 11.00
CA HIS A 94 25.49 4.94 12.33
C HIS A 94 26.95 4.43 12.35
N PHE A 95 27.26 3.31 11.68
CA PHE A 95 28.64 2.82 11.53
C PHE A 95 29.53 3.77 10.70
N SER A 96 28.98 4.37 9.66
CA SER A 96 29.73 5.34 8.82
C SER A 96 30.06 6.62 9.58
N CYS A 97 29.18 7.06 10.49
CA CYS A 97 29.40 8.22 11.37
C CYS A 97 30.42 7.90 12.49
N PHE A 98 30.38 6.69 13.06
CA PHE A 98 31.31 6.28 14.11
C PHE A 98 32.77 6.22 13.61
N SER A 99 33.00 5.82 12.36
CA SER A 99 34.35 5.82 11.77
C SER A 99 34.90 7.23 11.50
N SER A 100 34.05 8.23 11.22
CA SER A 100 34.53 9.59 10.94
C SER A 100 34.81 10.39 12.22
N THR A 101 34.07 10.14 13.32
CA THR A 101 34.28 10.82 14.61
C THR A 101 35.49 10.26 15.38
N LEU A 102 35.77 8.95 15.32
CA LEU A 102 36.96 8.38 15.98
C LEU A 102 38.28 8.77 15.28
N LEU A 103 38.27 8.90 13.95
CA LEU A 103 39.47 9.29 13.20
C LEU A 103 39.81 10.78 13.38
N THR A 104 38.81 11.66 13.56
CA THR A 104 39.04 13.08 13.88
C THR A 104 39.41 13.32 15.34
N ALA A 105 38.87 12.53 16.27
CA ALA A 105 39.25 12.63 17.69
C ALA A 105 40.70 12.18 17.97
N LEU A 106 41.21 11.16 17.25
CA LEU A 106 42.60 10.69 17.40
C LEU A 106 43.64 11.61 16.73
N LEU A 107 43.30 12.31 15.65
CA LEU A 107 44.22 13.22 14.95
C LEU A 107 44.35 14.62 15.58
N THR A 108 43.55 14.94 16.61
CA THR A 108 43.60 16.25 17.29
C THR A 108 44.36 16.19 18.63
N VAL A 109 44.81 15.00 19.07
CA VAL A 109 45.53 14.78 20.35
C VAL A 109 46.93 14.18 20.15
N VAL A 110 47.43 14.13 18.91
CA VAL A 110 48.85 13.87 18.59
C VAL A 110 49.39 15.01 17.76
#